data_AF-A0A510TQK6-F1
#
_entry.id   AF-A0A510TQK6-F1
#
_cell.length_a   1.000
_cell.length_b   1.000
_cell.length_c   1.000
_cell.angle_alpha   90.00
_cell.angle_beta   90.00
_cell.angle_gamma   90.00
#
_symmetry.space_group_name_H-M   'P 1'
#
loop_
_entity.id
_entity.type
_entity.pdbx_description
1 polymer ?
#
loop_
_entity_poly.entity_id
_entity_poly.type
_entity_poly.pdbx_seq_one_letter_code
_entity_poly.pdbx_strand_id
1 'polypeptide(L)'
;MAISPPYPSYSPGRGSGTHPHWWQRRWVRYGALITLLALSGLVILALVRRQTGTEGFLVGLGLAVLPVPWLLAAFRWLDRVEPGPWRNLVFAFAWGACAAALIAIVANSFATKWIATSTADPAGADTLGATVIAPVVEESAKAAAVLLVFLFRRRDFTGIVDGVVIAGVTATGFAFTENILYLGTAFGTDQLTGGRGIASVTAATFFVRVVMSPFAHPLFTVLTGIGFGVAALSTERRPARRLLVPLGGLLLAMGMHALWNGSAAFGQFGFLAVYAAFMVPAFGLLTWLAVWTRQRELRTVREELPAYVRAGWLGPAEPFALGSMRARRAARDHARRHLGGRPAARAVAQYEAYATSLAFLRHRGRRGRAGAGAVARERELLAELWRRREVARPALEHAARTVAPVPRVTAHWARYGYPAAPSGRPAAYGHPATYGYPAAYGQPTAYGQPNPAAPYGQPAPPHGHPATPQGTWAVPYGDASGPPEPHPQHNPYRS
;
A
#
# COMPACT_ATOMS: atom_id res chain seq x y z
N MET A 1 36.08 -37.43 -46.78
CA MET A 1 35.46 -36.13 -46.41
C MET A 1 35.42 -36.03 -44.89
N ALA A 2 36.08 -35.01 -44.32
CA ALA A 2 35.83 -34.49 -42.97
C ALA A 2 36.54 -33.13 -42.90
N ILE A 3 35.84 -32.04 -42.57
CA ILE A 3 36.40 -30.69 -42.59
C ILE A 3 36.46 -30.19 -41.14
N SER A 4 37.67 -30.10 -40.57
CA SER A 4 37.87 -29.52 -39.25
C SER A 4 37.78 -28.00 -39.32
N PRO A 5 36.87 -27.33 -38.59
CA PRO A 5 36.82 -25.87 -38.56
C PRO A 5 38.03 -25.32 -37.77
N PRO A 6 38.67 -24.22 -38.23
CA PRO A 6 39.75 -23.59 -37.50
C PRO A 6 39.25 -22.89 -36.24
N TYR A 7 40.06 -22.91 -35.18
CA TYR A 7 39.81 -22.12 -33.97
C TYR A 7 39.77 -20.62 -34.30
N PRO A 8 38.79 -19.84 -33.80
CA PRO A 8 38.83 -18.38 -33.93
C PRO A 8 39.96 -17.81 -33.06
N SER A 9 40.95 -17.20 -33.70
CA SER A 9 42.03 -16.50 -33.01
C SER A 9 41.50 -15.25 -32.30
N TYR A 10 41.58 -15.25 -30.96
CA TYR A 10 41.08 -14.15 -30.14
C TYR A 10 42.05 -12.97 -30.16
N SER A 11 41.96 -12.15 -31.21
CA SER A 11 42.67 -10.86 -31.27
C SER A 11 42.30 -10.01 -30.05
N PRO A 12 43.25 -9.63 -29.19
CA PRO A 12 42.99 -8.73 -28.06
C PRO A 12 42.74 -7.32 -28.60
N GLY A 13 41.49 -7.07 -29.01
CA GLY A 13 41.06 -5.76 -29.50
C GLY A 13 41.41 -4.71 -28.46
N ARG A 14 42.21 -3.71 -28.87
CA ARG A 14 42.62 -2.60 -27.99
C ARG A 14 41.37 -1.97 -27.40
N GLY A 15 41.11 -2.24 -26.12
CA GLY A 15 40.03 -1.61 -25.39
C GLY A 15 40.27 -0.11 -25.37
N SER A 16 39.57 0.62 -26.22
CA SER A 16 39.52 2.07 -26.20
C SER A 16 38.79 2.49 -24.92
N GLY A 17 39.57 2.54 -23.85
CA GLY A 17 39.18 3.00 -22.52
C GLY A 17 38.74 4.45 -22.61
N THR A 18 37.50 4.66 -23.04
CA THR A 18 36.82 5.94 -23.05
C THR A 18 36.58 6.33 -21.60
N HIS A 19 37.63 6.88 -20.99
CA HIS A 19 37.59 7.44 -19.65
C HIS A 19 36.34 8.32 -19.56
N PRO A 20 35.37 7.99 -18.69
CA PRO A 20 34.09 8.69 -18.71
C PRO A 20 34.36 10.17 -18.47
N HIS A 21 34.04 11.00 -19.47
CA HIS A 21 34.32 12.43 -19.48
C HIS A 21 33.88 13.04 -18.13
N TRP A 22 34.54 14.08 -17.65
CA TRP A 22 34.38 14.54 -16.27
C TRP A 22 32.91 14.80 -15.87
N TRP A 23 32.07 15.33 -16.78
CA TRP A 23 30.61 15.52 -16.60
C TRP A 23 29.78 14.23 -16.50
N GLN A 24 30.35 13.07 -16.83
CA GLN A 24 29.76 11.75 -16.65
C GLN A 24 29.99 11.18 -15.24
N ARG A 25 30.94 11.73 -14.47
CA ARG A 25 31.21 11.30 -13.09
C ARG A 25 29.98 11.54 -12.22
N ARG A 26 29.62 10.54 -11.40
CA ARG A 26 28.38 10.54 -10.60
C ARG A 26 28.27 11.80 -9.71
N TRP A 27 29.37 12.23 -9.08
CA TRP A 27 29.38 13.40 -8.22
C TRP A 27 29.12 14.72 -8.98
N VAL A 28 29.62 14.89 -10.21
CA VAL A 28 29.32 16.07 -11.03
C VAL A 28 27.83 16.13 -11.36
N ARG A 29 27.24 15.00 -11.76
CA ARG A 29 25.80 14.92 -12.09
C ARG A 29 24.90 15.21 -10.88
N TYR A 30 25.25 14.68 -9.70
CA TYR A 30 24.50 14.98 -8.48
C TYR A 30 24.73 16.42 -7.99
N GLY A 31 25.97 16.93 -8.05
CA GLY A 31 26.29 18.31 -7.69
C GLY A 31 25.54 19.31 -8.55
N ALA A 32 25.63 19.20 -9.89
CA ALA A 32 24.91 20.07 -10.82
C ALA A 32 23.39 20.05 -10.59
N LEU A 33 22.81 18.88 -10.33
CA LEU A 33 21.38 18.76 -10.03
C LEU A 33 21.00 19.39 -8.67
N ILE A 34 21.82 19.22 -7.64
CA ILE A 34 21.59 19.83 -6.32
C ILE A 34 21.72 21.34 -6.42
N THR A 35 22.75 21.86 -7.09
CA THR A 35 22.93 23.30 -7.33
C THR A 35 21.79 23.89 -8.15
N LEU A 36 21.32 23.20 -9.20
CA LEU A 36 20.15 23.62 -9.97
C LEU A 36 18.90 23.74 -9.08
N LEU A 37 18.56 22.68 -8.33
CA LEU A 37 17.38 22.68 -7.47
C LEU A 37 17.48 23.69 -6.33
N ALA A 38 18.66 23.89 -5.75
CA ALA A 38 18.91 24.90 -4.73
C ALA A 38 18.76 26.33 -5.28
N LEU A 39 19.34 26.62 -6.45
CA LEU A 39 19.19 27.93 -7.11
C LEU A 39 17.73 28.18 -7.52
N SER A 40 17.03 27.20 -8.10
CA SER A 40 15.61 27.34 -8.43
C SER A 40 14.75 27.58 -7.18
N GLY A 41 15.06 26.88 -6.07
CA GLY A 41 14.41 27.11 -4.78
C GLY A 41 14.65 28.52 -4.24
N LEU A 42 15.90 29.01 -4.23
CA LEU A 42 16.24 30.37 -3.81
C LEU A 42 15.53 31.44 -4.66
N VAL A 43 15.47 31.24 -5.98
CA VAL A 43 14.76 32.14 -6.91
C VAL A 43 13.25 32.14 -6.61
N ILE A 44 12.62 30.98 -6.39
CA ILE A 44 11.22 30.89 -5.98
C ILE A 44 10.97 31.63 -4.67
N LEU A 45 11.77 31.38 -3.63
CA LEU A 45 11.59 32.00 -2.32
C LEU A 45 11.73 33.53 -2.42
N ALA A 46 12.63 34.04 -3.26
CA ALA A 46 12.74 35.46 -3.57
C ALA A 46 11.53 36.01 -4.35
N LEU A 47 11.04 35.29 -5.37
CA LEU A 47 9.88 35.70 -6.17
C LEU A 47 8.60 35.73 -5.33
N VAL A 48 8.28 34.65 -4.62
CA VAL A 48 7.07 34.54 -3.79
C VAL A 48 7.10 35.56 -2.65
N ARG A 49 8.25 35.78 -1.99
CA ARG A 49 8.39 36.85 -0.98
C ARG A 49 8.20 38.26 -1.58
N ARG A 50 8.62 38.49 -2.84
CA ARG A 50 8.38 39.77 -3.52
C ARG A 50 6.91 39.97 -3.92
N GLN A 51 6.17 38.91 -4.19
CA GLN A 51 4.74 38.97 -4.55
C GLN A 51 3.81 39.03 -3.33
N THR A 52 4.15 38.30 -2.25
CA THR A 52 3.28 38.12 -1.07
C THR A 52 3.71 38.94 0.16
N GLY A 53 4.80 39.71 0.05
CA GLY A 53 5.45 40.34 1.20
C GLY A 53 6.16 39.32 2.10
N THR A 54 6.75 39.79 3.21
CA THR A 54 7.44 38.87 4.14
C THR A 54 6.46 38.13 5.05
N GLU A 55 5.38 38.78 5.50
CA GLU A 55 4.37 38.14 6.35
C GLU A 55 3.51 37.14 5.56
N GLY A 56 2.98 37.53 4.39
CA GLY A 56 2.23 36.63 3.52
C GLY A 56 3.04 35.41 3.11
N PHE A 57 4.33 35.58 2.80
CA PHE A 57 5.23 34.45 2.56
C PHE A 57 5.33 33.49 3.77
N LEU A 58 5.49 34.01 4.99
CA LEU A 58 5.60 33.18 6.19
C LEU A 58 4.29 32.46 6.56
N VAL A 59 3.15 33.14 6.44
CA VAL A 59 1.82 32.55 6.64
C VAL A 59 1.52 31.50 5.59
N GLY A 60 1.76 31.82 4.31
CA GLY A 60 1.61 30.90 3.19
C GLY A 60 2.49 29.66 3.34
N LEU A 61 3.75 29.84 3.77
CA LEU A 61 4.68 28.74 4.04
C LEU A 61 4.17 27.84 5.19
N GLY A 62 3.77 28.43 6.33
CA GLY A 62 3.27 27.68 7.48
C GLY A 62 2.03 26.84 7.15
N LEU A 63 1.09 27.41 6.40
CA LEU A 63 -0.13 26.71 5.96
C LEU A 63 0.14 25.67 4.87
N ALA A 64 1.02 25.97 3.90
CA ALA A 64 1.35 25.06 2.79
C ALA A 64 2.10 23.79 3.23
N VAL A 65 2.83 23.83 4.37
CA VAL A 65 3.46 22.63 4.95
C VAL A 65 2.42 21.60 5.42
N LEU A 66 1.26 22.03 5.92
CA LEU A 66 0.27 21.15 6.58
C LEU A 66 -0.16 19.91 5.77
N PRO A 67 -0.51 19.98 4.47
CA PRO A 67 -0.89 18.80 3.69
C PRO A 67 0.29 17.87 3.33
N VAL A 68 1.53 18.39 3.29
CA VAL A 68 2.68 17.65 2.72
C VAL A 68 2.96 16.33 3.45
N PRO A 69 3.04 16.25 4.79
CA PRO A 69 3.25 14.98 5.49
C PRO A 69 2.16 13.95 5.20
N TRP A 70 0.90 14.36 5.05
CA TRP A 70 -0.23 13.47 4.79
C TRP A 70 -0.21 12.93 3.36
N LEU A 71 0.07 13.79 2.38
CA LEU A 71 0.22 13.39 0.98
C LEU A 71 1.42 12.45 0.79
N LEU A 72 2.58 12.79 1.36
CA LEU A 72 3.76 11.92 1.33
C LEU A 72 3.49 10.59 2.05
N ALA A 73 2.78 10.57 3.18
CA ALA A 73 2.39 9.34 3.86
C ALA A 73 1.42 8.48 3.02
N ALA A 74 0.47 9.10 2.30
CA ALA A 74 -0.45 8.40 1.41
C ALA A 74 0.29 7.71 0.24
N PHE A 75 1.21 8.42 -0.42
CA PHE A 75 2.04 7.81 -1.47
C PHE A 75 3.03 6.78 -0.92
N ARG A 76 3.63 7.01 0.26
CA ARG A 76 4.50 6.02 0.92
C ARG A 76 3.75 4.76 1.38
N TRP A 77 2.46 4.89 1.69
CA TRP A 77 1.55 3.77 1.99
C TRP A 77 1.13 3.02 0.72
N LEU A 78 0.93 3.70 -0.41
CA LEU A 78 0.70 3.02 -1.69
C LEU A 78 1.93 2.19 -2.09
N ASP A 79 3.12 2.75 -1.90
CA ASP A 79 4.45 2.15 -2.15
C ASP A 79 4.86 1.06 -1.13
N ARG A 80 3.99 0.66 -0.20
CA ARG A 80 4.38 -0.19 0.95
C ARG A 80 4.69 -1.66 0.63
N VAL A 81 4.47 -2.10 -0.62
CA VAL A 81 4.62 -3.51 -1.03
C VAL A 81 6.07 -3.82 -1.44
N GLU A 82 6.67 -2.92 -2.22
CA GLU A 82 8.04 -3.04 -2.72
C GLU A 82 8.66 -1.63 -2.74
N PRO A 83 9.08 -1.11 -1.57
CA PRO A 83 9.27 0.33 -1.38
C PRO A 83 10.45 0.90 -2.18
N GLY A 84 10.13 1.83 -3.09
CA GLY A 84 11.11 2.51 -3.93
C GLY A 84 12.15 3.33 -3.13
N PRO A 85 13.38 3.50 -3.65
CA PRO A 85 14.47 4.11 -2.90
C PRO A 85 14.18 5.58 -2.59
N TRP A 86 14.38 5.97 -1.32
CA TRP A 86 14.01 7.30 -0.80
C TRP A 86 14.65 8.48 -1.57
N ARG A 87 15.82 8.22 -2.20
CA ARG A 87 16.54 9.15 -3.09
C ARG A 87 15.80 9.49 -4.39
N ASN A 88 14.74 8.77 -4.74
CA ASN A 88 13.85 9.07 -5.86
C ASN A 88 12.69 9.95 -5.39
N LEU A 89 12.17 9.71 -4.19
CA LEU A 89 11.10 10.51 -3.56
C LEU A 89 11.57 11.94 -3.24
N VAL A 90 12.75 12.08 -2.64
CA VAL A 90 13.36 13.39 -2.35
C VAL A 90 13.64 14.16 -3.65
N PHE A 91 14.11 13.48 -4.70
CA PHE A 91 14.29 14.10 -6.02
C PHE A 91 12.95 14.56 -6.62
N ALA A 92 11.92 13.71 -6.60
CA ALA A 92 10.60 14.02 -7.12
C ALA A 92 9.99 15.25 -6.42
N PHE A 93 9.99 15.26 -5.09
CA PHE A 93 9.46 16.38 -4.30
C PHE A 93 10.25 17.68 -4.56
N ALA A 94 11.59 17.63 -4.53
CA ALA A 94 12.43 18.79 -4.77
C ALA A 94 12.32 19.31 -6.22
N TRP A 95 12.18 18.43 -7.20
CA TRP A 95 11.90 18.84 -8.59
C TRP A 95 10.55 19.54 -8.69
N GLY A 96 9.50 18.98 -8.09
CA GLY A 96 8.18 19.61 -8.04
C GLY A 96 8.23 21.01 -7.43
N ALA A 97 8.79 21.10 -6.22
CA ALA A 97 8.83 22.33 -5.43
C ALA A 97 9.76 23.40 -6.00
N CYS A 98 10.87 23.03 -6.65
CA CYS A 98 11.88 23.98 -7.14
C CYS A 98 11.88 24.12 -8.67
N ALA A 99 12.09 23.04 -9.42
CA ALA A 99 12.24 23.14 -10.87
C ALA A 99 10.88 23.36 -11.58
N ALA A 100 9.88 22.53 -11.29
CA ALA A 100 8.59 22.58 -11.97
C ALA A 100 7.80 23.85 -11.62
N ALA A 101 7.78 24.24 -10.33
CA ALA A 101 7.17 25.48 -9.89
C ALA A 101 7.83 26.73 -10.51
N LEU A 102 9.17 26.76 -10.66
CA LEU A 102 9.85 27.90 -11.30
C LEU A 102 9.54 27.98 -12.80
N ILE A 103 9.54 26.84 -13.50
CA ILE A 103 9.17 26.77 -14.91
C ILE A 103 7.74 27.31 -15.11
N ALA A 104 6.79 26.89 -14.25
CA ALA A 104 5.41 27.37 -14.30
C ALA A 104 5.29 28.87 -14.02
N ILE A 105 5.91 29.38 -12.94
CA ILE A 105 5.86 30.81 -12.60
C ILE A 105 6.43 31.67 -13.74
N VAL A 106 7.57 31.28 -14.32
CA VAL A 106 8.20 32.03 -15.42
C VAL A 106 7.38 31.96 -16.70
N ALA A 107 6.89 30.77 -17.08
CA ALA A 107 6.12 30.58 -18.31
C ALA A 107 4.73 31.22 -18.24
N ASN A 108 4.02 31.12 -17.11
CA ASN A 108 2.72 31.75 -16.90
C ASN A 108 2.89 33.29 -16.94
N SER A 109 3.94 33.83 -16.30
CA SER A 109 4.27 35.26 -16.37
C SER A 109 4.59 35.72 -17.81
N PHE A 110 5.29 34.89 -18.59
CA PHE A 110 5.56 35.18 -19.99
C PHE A 110 4.28 35.11 -20.85
N ALA A 111 3.42 34.12 -20.62
CA ALA A 111 2.14 33.95 -21.32
C ALA A 111 1.23 35.16 -21.10
N THR A 112 0.98 35.57 -19.86
CA THR A 112 0.19 36.78 -19.53
C THR A 112 0.79 38.03 -20.15
N LYS A 113 2.12 38.20 -20.13
CA LYS A 113 2.76 39.36 -20.77
C LYS A 113 2.65 39.34 -22.30
N TRP A 114 2.81 38.17 -22.93
CA TRP A 114 2.64 38.01 -24.37
C TRP A 114 1.19 38.31 -24.79
N ILE A 115 0.22 37.73 -24.08
CA ILE A 115 -1.22 38.01 -24.19
C ILE A 115 -1.50 39.52 -24.13
N ALA A 116 -1.07 40.20 -23.06
CA ALA A 116 -1.32 41.63 -22.84
C ALA A 116 -0.65 42.55 -23.87
N THR A 117 0.26 42.04 -24.70
CA THR A 117 0.90 42.77 -25.81
C THR A 117 0.42 42.34 -27.20
N SER A 118 -0.39 41.27 -27.31
CA SER A 118 -0.71 40.60 -28.57
C SER A 118 -2.22 40.40 -28.82
N THR A 119 -3.10 40.88 -27.95
CA THR A 119 -4.55 40.60 -28.05
C THR A 119 -5.39 41.80 -27.61
N ALA A 120 -6.46 42.10 -28.36
CA ALA A 120 -7.36 43.25 -28.10
C ALA A 120 -8.43 42.98 -27.02
N ASP A 121 -8.59 41.73 -26.60
CA ASP A 121 -9.38 41.31 -25.43
C ASP A 121 -8.45 40.67 -24.38
N PRO A 122 -8.11 41.40 -23.30
CA PRO A 122 -7.32 40.84 -22.20
C PRO A 122 -8.07 39.75 -21.41
N ALA A 123 -9.40 39.83 -21.28
CA ALA A 123 -10.18 38.99 -20.37
C ALA A 123 -10.39 37.56 -20.90
N GLY A 124 -10.73 37.42 -22.19
CA GLY A 124 -10.76 36.12 -22.85
C GLY A 124 -9.37 35.47 -22.91
N ALA A 125 -8.32 36.28 -23.05
CA ALA A 125 -6.95 35.79 -23.15
C ALA A 125 -6.36 35.34 -21.78
N ASP A 126 -6.58 36.08 -20.69
CA ASP A 126 -6.22 35.62 -19.33
C ASP A 126 -6.96 34.31 -18.98
N THR A 127 -8.22 34.18 -19.42
CA THR A 127 -8.98 32.94 -19.25
C THR A 127 -8.32 31.76 -19.98
N LEU A 128 -7.90 31.92 -21.24
CA LEU A 128 -7.16 30.91 -22.00
C LEU A 128 -5.79 30.58 -21.37
N GLY A 129 -5.11 31.59 -20.83
CA GLY A 129 -3.84 31.43 -20.10
C GLY A 129 -3.98 30.53 -18.88
N ALA A 130 -4.94 30.83 -18.00
CA ALA A 130 -5.18 30.10 -16.76
C ALA A 130 -5.79 28.70 -16.97
N THR A 131 -6.64 28.53 -18.00
CA THR A 131 -7.39 27.28 -18.23
C THR A 131 -6.68 26.30 -19.17
N VAL A 132 -5.80 26.74 -20.07
CA VAL A 132 -5.12 25.85 -21.03
C VAL A 132 -3.61 25.92 -20.92
N ILE A 133 -3.02 27.12 -20.98
CA ILE A 133 -1.56 27.27 -21.08
C ILE A 133 -0.87 26.82 -19.77
N ALA A 134 -1.35 27.28 -18.61
CA ALA A 134 -0.79 26.90 -17.32
C ALA A 134 -0.84 25.37 -17.08
N PRO A 135 -1.99 24.66 -17.20
CA PRO A 135 -2.04 23.20 -17.16
C PRO A 135 -1.06 22.47 -18.10
N VAL A 136 -0.90 22.95 -19.33
CA VAL A 136 0.04 22.35 -20.32
C VAL A 136 1.49 22.51 -19.86
N VAL A 137 1.91 23.71 -19.44
CA VAL A 137 3.28 23.92 -18.95
C VAL A 137 3.53 23.13 -17.67
N GLU A 138 2.60 23.21 -16.72
CA GLU A 138 2.77 22.64 -15.40
C GLU A 138 2.84 21.12 -15.40
N GLU A 139 1.91 20.44 -16.07
CA GLU A 139 1.94 18.97 -16.15
C GLU A 139 3.15 18.50 -16.96
N SER A 140 3.62 19.27 -17.96
CA SER A 140 4.90 18.98 -18.65
C SER A 140 6.11 19.11 -17.69
N ALA A 141 6.15 20.18 -16.88
CA ALA A 141 7.23 20.43 -15.96
C ALA A 141 7.27 19.42 -14.80
N LYS A 142 6.10 18.95 -14.34
CA LYS A 142 5.94 17.84 -13.40
C LYS A 142 6.33 16.49 -14.05
N ALA A 143 5.90 16.24 -15.29
CA ALA A 143 6.22 15.02 -16.05
C ALA A 143 7.72 14.83 -16.28
N ALA A 144 8.49 15.92 -16.40
CA ALA A 144 9.94 15.87 -16.53
C ALA A 144 10.61 15.10 -15.36
N ALA A 145 10.11 15.20 -14.12
CA ALA A 145 10.63 14.40 -13.01
C ALA A 145 10.42 12.89 -13.24
N VAL A 146 9.21 12.51 -13.65
CA VAL A 146 8.83 11.12 -13.92
C VAL A 146 9.68 10.56 -15.07
N LEU A 147 9.85 11.34 -16.14
CA LEU A 147 10.71 11.01 -17.27
C LEU A 147 12.18 10.84 -16.85
N LEU A 148 12.72 11.74 -16.01
CA LEU A 148 14.11 11.65 -15.54
C LEU A 148 14.36 10.40 -14.67
N VAL A 149 13.42 10.02 -13.80
CA VAL A 149 13.50 8.73 -13.07
C VAL A 149 13.36 7.56 -14.04
N PHE A 150 12.37 7.59 -14.93
CA PHE A 150 12.13 6.54 -15.93
C PHE A 150 13.31 6.33 -16.89
N LEU A 151 14.09 7.35 -17.22
CA LEU A 151 15.29 7.23 -18.07
C LEU A 151 16.53 6.83 -17.27
N PHE A 152 16.87 7.57 -16.21
CA PHE A 152 18.16 7.41 -15.52
C PHE A 152 18.13 6.43 -14.35
N ARG A 153 16.95 5.99 -13.88
CA ARG A 153 16.76 5.03 -12.79
C ARG A 153 15.77 3.93 -13.17
N ARG A 154 15.84 3.43 -14.41
CA ARG A 154 15.08 2.26 -14.95
C ARG A 154 14.95 1.07 -14.00
N ARG A 155 15.95 0.80 -13.15
CA ARG A 155 15.95 -0.32 -12.18
C ARG A 155 15.05 -0.07 -10.97
N ASP A 156 14.77 1.19 -10.67
CA ASP A 156 13.94 1.66 -9.55
C ASP A 156 12.52 2.01 -10.04
N PHE A 157 12.17 1.65 -11.28
CA PHE A 157 10.93 2.01 -11.95
C PHE A 157 10.45 0.80 -12.76
N THR A 158 9.74 -0.08 -12.08
CA THR A 158 9.36 -1.43 -12.49
C THR A 158 7.90 -1.54 -12.94
N GLY A 159 7.01 -0.69 -12.41
CA GLY A 159 5.57 -0.79 -12.68
C GLY A 159 4.75 0.46 -12.40
N ILE A 160 3.42 0.26 -12.35
CA ILE A 160 2.43 1.35 -12.24
C ILE A 160 2.48 2.06 -10.88
N VAL A 161 2.77 1.32 -9.80
CA VAL A 161 2.88 1.92 -8.45
C VAL A 161 4.03 2.92 -8.41
N ASP A 162 5.21 2.56 -8.89
CA ASP A 162 6.39 3.44 -8.94
C ASP A 162 6.09 4.74 -9.71
N GLY A 163 5.42 4.61 -10.87
CA GLY A 163 4.98 5.75 -11.67
C GLY A 163 4.00 6.67 -10.96
N VAL A 164 2.98 6.11 -10.30
CA VAL A 164 2.01 6.86 -9.49
C VAL A 164 2.70 7.54 -8.30
N VAL A 165 3.60 6.85 -7.60
CA VAL A 165 4.30 7.36 -6.42
C VAL A 165 5.24 8.51 -6.79
N ILE A 166 6.05 8.36 -7.84
CA ILE A 166 6.96 9.42 -8.31
C ILE A 166 6.18 10.63 -8.86
N ALA A 167 5.11 10.40 -9.62
CA ALA A 167 4.27 11.48 -10.13
C ALA A 167 3.54 12.24 -9.01
N GLY A 168 2.88 11.52 -8.10
CA GLY A 168 2.14 12.10 -6.98
C GLY A 168 3.03 12.85 -5.99
N VAL A 169 4.25 12.36 -5.73
CA VAL A 169 5.24 13.07 -4.89
C VAL A 169 5.80 14.30 -5.60
N THR A 170 5.99 14.27 -6.93
CA THR A 170 6.37 15.47 -7.71
C THR A 170 5.26 16.53 -7.66
N ALA A 171 4.02 16.14 -7.90
CA ALA A 171 2.87 17.03 -7.82
C ALA A 171 2.63 17.59 -6.41
N THR A 172 2.90 16.79 -5.37
CA THR A 172 2.88 17.25 -3.96
C THR A 172 3.93 18.33 -3.72
N GLY A 173 5.14 18.19 -4.28
CA GLY A 173 6.17 19.23 -4.22
C GLY A 173 5.76 20.51 -4.95
N PHE A 174 5.17 20.39 -6.14
CA PHE A 174 4.66 21.54 -6.88
C PHE A 174 3.55 22.27 -6.11
N ALA A 175 2.52 21.53 -5.69
CA ALA A 175 1.37 22.07 -4.98
C ALA A 175 1.76 22.70 -3.63
N PHE A 176 2.83 22.22 -2.98
CA PHE A 176 3.43 22.90 -1.82
C PHE A 176 3.84 24.33 -2.17
N THR A 177 4.73 24.53 -3.14
CA THR A 177 5.22 25.87 -3.54
C THR A 177 4.08 26.77 -4.03
N GLU A 178 3.16 26.22 -4.83
CA GLU A 178 2.00 26.94 -5.34
C GLU A 178 1.06 27.39 -4.19
N ASN A 179 0.83 26.53 -3.19
CA ASN A 179 0.05 26.89 -2.01
C ASN A 179 0.69 28.03 -1.20
N ILE A 180 2.03 28.15 -1.14
CA ILE A 180 2.69 29.31 -0.51
C ILE A 180 2.24 30.61 -1.21
N LEU A 181 2.27 30.62 -2.54
CA LEU A 181 1.91 31.79 -3.34
C LEU A 181 0.43 32.17 -3.22
N TYR A 182 -0.48 31.20 -3.36
CA TYR A 182 -1.92 31.47 -3.24
C TYR A 182 -2.32 31.91 -1.82
N LEU A 183 -1.82 31.23 -0.77
CA LEU A 183 -2.16 31.55 0.62
C LEU A 183 -1.49 32.84 1.09
N GLY A 184 -0.26 33.13 0.65
CA GLY A 184 0.41 34.39 0.94
C GLY A 184 -0.20 35.59 0.23
N THR A 185 -0.65 35.42 -1.02
CA THR A 185 -1.42 36.46 -1.74
C THR A 185 -2.76 36.72 -1.07
N ALA A 186 -3.49 35.66 -0.71
CA ALA A 186 -4.76 35.77 0.01
C ALA A 186 -4.61 36.49 1.37
N PHE A 187 -3.51 36.26 2.09
CA PHE A 187 -3.20 36.98 3.33
C PHE A 187 -2.90 38.45 3.08
N GLY A 188 -2.18 38.78 2.00
CA GLY A 188 -2.00 40.18 1.56
C GLY A 188 -3.33 40.87 1.26
N THR A 189 -4.25 40.20 0.57
CA THR A 189 -5.61 40.70 0.31
C THR A 189 -6.40 40.91 1.61
N ASP A 190 -6.33 39.98 2.56
CA ASP A 190 -7.00 40.11 3.86
C ASP A 190 -6.48 41.32 4.65
N GLN A 191 -5.16 41.57 4.67
CA GLN A 191 -4.59 42.75 5.33
C GLN A 191 -5.04 44.07 4.68
N LEU A 192 -5.14 44.12 3.35
CA LEU A 192 -5.59 45.32 2.61
C LEU A 192 -7.10 45.57 2.74
N THR A 193 -7.91 44.53 2.91
CA THR A 193 -9.38 44.62 2.96
C THR A 193 -9.95 44.57 4.37
N GLY A 194 -9.12 44.28 5.39
CA GLY A 194 -9.57 44.07 6.77
C GLY A 194 -10.20 42.69 7.04
N GLY A 195 -10.07 41.75 6.11
CA GLY A 195 -10.59 40.38 6.21
C GLY A 195 -9.97 39.62 7.40
N ARG A 196 -10.82 39.01 8.24
CA ARG A 196 -10.39 38.34 9.48
C ARG A 196 -11.18 37.06 9.77
N GLY A 197 -10.52 36.09 10.39
CA GLY A 197 -11.14 34.84 10.85
C GLY A 197 -11.62 33.95 9.70
N ILE A 198 -12.71 33.20 9.94
CA ILE A 198 -13.23 32.19 9.01
C ILE A 198 -13.80 32.81 7.71
N ALA A 199 -14.17 34.10 7.74
CA ALA A 199 -14.68 34.84 6.59
C ALA A 199 -13.59 35.44 5.68
N SER A 200 -12.30 35.21 5.98
CA SER A 200 -11.18 35.79 5.24
C SER A 200 -10.88 35.04 3.92
N VAL A 201 -10.26 35.73 2.96
CA VAL A 201 -9.83 35.17 1.67
C VAL A 201 -8.81 34.05 1.89
N THR A 202 -7.91 34.20 2.87
CA THR A 202 -6.97 33.15 3.31
C THR A 202 -7.70 31.92 3.82
N ALA A 203 -8.73 32.09 4.66
CA ALA A 203 -9.51 30.98 5.19
C ALA A 203 -10.26 30.22 4.10
N ALA A 204 -10.88 30.94 3.15
CA ALA A 204 -11.55 30.34 1.99
C ALA A 204 -10.56 29.60 1.07
N THR A 205 -9.42 30.23 0.75
CA THR A 205 -8.37 29.65 -0.11
C THR A 205 -7.72 28.43 0.55
N PHE A 206 -7.51 28.46 1.87
CA PHE A 206 -7.06 27.31 2.64
C PHE A 206 -8.07 26.16 2.61
N PHE A 207 -9.35 26.44 2.85
CA PHE A 207 -10.39 25.42 2.82
C PHE A 207 -10.48 24.75 1.45
N VAL A 208 -10.52 25.53 0.36
CA VAL A 208 -10.55 24.98 -1.00
C VAL A 208 -9.26 24.19 -1.30
N ARG A 209 -8.07 24.80 -1.20
CA ARG A 209 -6.82 24.19 -1.68
C ARG A 209 -6.26 23.09 -0.77
N VAL A 210 -6.46 23.19 0.54
CA VAL A 210 -5.83 22.30 1.54
C VAL A 210 -6.82 21.29 2.13
N VAL A 211 -8.12 21.62 2.25
CA VAL A 211 -9.12 20.71 2.83
C VAL A 211 -9.93 19.99 1.75
N MET A 212 -10.48 20.71 0.77
CA MET A 212 -11.26 20.10 -0.33
C MET A 212 -10.36 19.44 -1.39
N SER A 213 -9.33 20.15 -1.87
CA SER A 213 -8.55 19.71 -3.03
C SER A 213 -7.06 19.36 -2.80
N PRO A 214 -6.59 18.85 -1.63
CA PRO A 214 -5.17 18.56 -1.42
C PRO A 214 -4.62 17.47 -2.37
N PHE A 215 -5.50 16.67 -2.97
CA PHE A 215 -5.14 15.65 -3.96
C PHE A 215 -5.28 16.09 -5.42
N ALA A 216 -5.64 17.35 -5.75
CA ALA A 216 -5.90 17.79 -7.13
C ALA A 216 -4.72 17.56 -8.08
N HIS A 217 -3.63 18.34 -7.97
CA HIS A 217 -2.45 18.14 -8.82
C HIS A 217 -1.89 16.71 -8.73
N PRO A 218 -1.79 16.06 -7.55
CA PRO A 218 -1.45 14.64 -7.48
C PRO A 218 -2.34 13.73 -8.34
N LEU A 219 -3.67 13.91 -8.34
CA LEU A 219 -4.60 13.10 -9.15
C LEU A 219 -4.52 13.42 -10.65
N PHE A 220 -4.07 14.62 -11.05
CA PHE A 220 -3.77 14.92 -12.45
C PHE A 220 -2.46 14.26 -12.88
N THR A 221 -1.34 14.56 -12.22
CA THR A 221 -0.01 14.11 -12.63
C THR A 221 0.15 12.58 -12.54
N VAL A 222 -0.56 11.88 -11.64
CA VAL A 222 -0.52 10.40 -11.61
C VAL A 222 -1.06 9.74 -12.87
N LEU A 223 -1.81 10.44 -13.72
CA LEU A 223 -2.22 9.93 -15.03
C LEU A 223 -1.00 9.79 -15.96
N THR A 224 -0.10 10.78 -15.94
CA THR A 224 1.25 10.68 -16.52
C THR A 224 2.07 9.56 -15.87
N GLY A 225 1.99 9.44 -14.54
CA GLY A 225 2.64 8.38 -13.77
C GLY A 225 2.23 6.97 -14.20
N ILE A 226 0.93 6.73 -14.36
CA ILE A 226 0.36 5.48 -14.90
C ILE A 226 0.85 5.25 -16.33
N GLY A 227 0.92 6.30 -17.15
CA GLY A 227 1.45 6.24 -18.52
C GLY A 227 2.89 5.70 -18.58
N PHE A 228 3.80 6.26 -17.77
CA PHE A 228 5.16 5.74 -17.61
C PHE A 228 5.20 4.34 -16.97
N GLY A 229 4.33 4.06 -16.00
CA GLY A 229 4.21 2.75 -15.37
C GLY A 229 3.84 1.62 -16.35
N VAL A 230 2.90 1.88 -17.26
CA VAL A 230 2.54 0.94 -18.33
C VAL A 230 3.66 0.85 -19.39
N ALA A 231 4.41 1.92 -19.63
CA ALA A 231 5.61 1.87 -20.48
C ALA A 231 6.74 1.02 -19.87
N ALA A 232 6.92 1.03 -18.55
CA ALA A 232 7.86 0.15 -17.84
C ALA A 232 7.46 -1.33 -17.99
N LEU A 233 6.18 -1.65 -17.77
CA LEU A 233 5.61 -2.99 -18.00
C LEU A 233 5.51 -3.39 -19.49
N SER A 234 5.95 -2.54 -20.43
CA SER A 234 5.92 -2.87 -21.85
C SER A 234 7.18 -3.60 -22.29
N THR A 235 6.98 -4.78 -22.89
CA THR A 235 8.05 -5.55 -23.53
C THR A 235 8.70 -4.78 -24.68
N GLU A 236 9.97 -5.08 -24.95
CA GLU A 236 10.82 -4.27 -25.84
C GLU A 236 10.34 -4.27 -27.30
N ARG A 237 9.57 -5.28 -27.70
CA ARG A 237 8.99 -5.45 -29.04
C ARG A 237 7.86 -4.47 -29.40
N ARG A 238 7.57 -3.45 -28.58
CA ARG A 238 6.54 -2.42 -28.85
C ARG A 238 7.02 -1.00 -28.51
N PRO A 239 8.01 -0.44 -29.23
CA PRO A 239 8.58 0.89 -28.93
C PRO A 239 7.54 2.01 -28.99
N ALA A 240 6.64 2.00 -29.96
CA ALA A 240 5.55 2.99 -30.05
C ALA A 240 4.69 3.04 -28.77
N ARG A 241 4.40 1.89 -28.14
CA ARG A 241 3.64 1.85 -26.88
C ARG A 241 4.41 2.46 -25.70
N ARG A 242 5.75 2.38 -25.70
CA ARG A 242 6.60 3.03 -24.69
C ARG A 242 6.66 4.55 -24.82
N LEU A 243 6.22 5.14 -25.95
CA LEU A 243 6.15 6.59 -26.16
C LEU A 243 4.71 7.12 -26.07
N LEU A 244 3.77 6.48 -26.76
CA LEU A 244 2.38 6.95 -26.86
C LEU A 244 1.61 6.83 -25.55
N VAL A 245 1.90 5.84 -24.69
CA VAL A 245 1.17 5.65 -23.43
C VAL A 245 1.57 6.66 -22.34
N PRO A 246 2.87 7.02 -22.15
CA PRO A 246 3.25 8.19 -21.35
C PRO A 246 2.68 9.50 -21.88
N LEU A 247 2.68 9.70 -23.20
CA LEU A 247 2.12 10.90 -23.83
C LEU A 247 0.60 11.01 -23.63
N GLY A 248 -0.15 9.91 -23.79
CA GLY A 248 -1.58 9.87 -23.50
C GLY A 248 -1.90 10.14 -22.03
N GLY A 249 -1.08 9.61 -21.11
CA GLY A 249 -1.18 9.92 -19.67
C GLY A 249 -0.95 11.40 -19.37
N LEU A 250 0.02 12.03 -20.05
CA LEU A 250 0.31 13.46 -19.95
C LEU A 250 -0.82 14.32 -20.52
N LEU A 251 -1.32 14.02 -21.72
CA LEU A 251 -2.45 14.74 -22.32
C LEU A 251 -3.71 14.63 -21.45
N LEU A 252 -3.95 13.49 -20.80
CA LEU A 252 -5.06 13.32 -19.86
C LEU A 252 -4.84 14.11 -18.55
N ALA A 253 -3.60 14.19 -18.04
CA ALA A 253 -3.25 15.05 -16.90
C ALA A 253 -3.51 16.53 -17.23
N MET A 254 -3.03 17.00 -18.40
CA MET A 254 -3.27 18.36 -18.90
C MET A 254 -4.76 18.66 -19.04
N GLY A 255 -5.53 17.78 -19.70
CA GLY A 255 -6.96 17.97 -19.91
C GLY A 255 -7.78 17.96 -18.63
N MET A 256 -7.44 17.10 -17.66
CA MET A 256 -8.12 17.05 -16.37
C MET A 256 -7.80 18.27 -15.50
N HIS A 257 -6.55 18.75 -15.54
CA HIS A 257 -6.14 19.98 -14.86
C HIS A 257 -6.75 21.23 -15.52
N ALA A 258 -6.85 21.26 -16.85
CA ALA A 258 -7.56 22.30 -17.60
C ALA A 258 -9.06 22.34 -17.24
N LEU A 259 -9.72 21.18 -17.16
CA LEU A 259 -11.12 21.07 -16.72
C LEU A 259 -11.30 21.54 -15.27
N TRP A 260 -10.32 21.31 -14.39
CA TRP A 260 -10.33 21.80 -13.02
C TRP A 260 -10.19 23.33 -12.95
N ASN A 261 -9.22 23.92 -13.66
CA ASN A 261 -9.05 25.39 -13.68
C ASN A 261 -10.25 26.08 -14.37
N GLY A 262 -10.75 25.51 -15.47
CA GLY A 262 -11.94 25.99 -16.16
C GLY A 262 -13.24 25.85 -15.36
N SER A 263 -13.26 25.06 -14.28
CA SER A 263 -14.47 24.86 -13.46
C SER A 263 -15.01 26.15 -12.83
N ALA A 264 -14.17 27.15 -12.61
CA ALA A 264 -14.59 28.48 -12.14
C ALA A 264 -15.38 29.28 -13.20
N ALA A 265 -15.22 28.97 -14.49
CA ALA A 265 -15.91 29.64 -15.59
C ALA A 265 -17.30 29.03 -15.90
N PHE A 266 -17.61 27.81 -15.43
CA PHE A 266 -18.90 27.14 -15.68
C PHE A 266 -20.03 27.61 -14.74
N GLY A 267 -20.00 28.87 -14.31
CA GLY A 267 -20.97 29.48 -13.41
C GLY A 267 -20.90 29.00 -11.95
N GLN A 268 -21.85 29.45 -11.12
CA GLN A 268 -21.82 29.32 -9.65
C GLN A 268 -21.65 27.88 -9.11
N PHE A 269 -22.04 26.85 -9.86
CA PHE A 269 -21.91 25.44 -9.46
C PHE A 269 -20.79 24.70 -10.22
N GLY A 270 -20.06 25.36 -11.13
CA GLY A 270 -19.07 24.74 -12.00
C GLY A 270 -17.97 23.98 -11.25
N PHE A 271 -17.38 24.63 -10.25
CA PHE A 271 -16.40 24.00 -9.34
C PHE A 271 -16.98 22.76 -8.65
N LEU A 272 -18.19 22.87 -8.07
CA LEU A 272 -18.83 21.76 -7.36
C LEU A 272 -19.19 20.60 -8.30
N ALA A 273 -19.60 20.88 -9.53
CA ALA A 273 -19.91 19.87 -10.54
C ALA A 273 -18.64 19.10 -10.97
N VAL A 274 -17.54 19.79 -11.28
CA VAL A 274 -16.25 19.15 -11.63
C VAL A 274 -15.68 18.38 -10.43
N TYR A 275 -15.80 18.94 -9.21
CA TYR A 275 -15.42 18.26 -7.98
C TYR A 275 -16.21 16.95 -7.77
N ALA A 276 -17.53 16.99 -7.93
CA ALA A 276 -18.39 15.81 -7.81
C ALA A 276 -18.14 14.78 -8.94
N ALA A 277 -17.85 15.23 -10.16
CA ALA A 277 -17.62 14.36 -11.31
C ALA A 277 -16.25 13.65 -11.29
N PHE A 278 -15.21 14.25 -10.69
CA PHE A 278 -13.85 13.70 -10.67
C PHE A 278 -13.33 13.35 -9.28
N MET A 279 -13.32 14.31 -8.36
CA MET A 279 -12.68 14.15 -7.05
C MET A 279 -13.42 13.12 -6.17
N VAL A 280 -14.75 13.10 -6.22
CA VAL A 280 -15.56 12.14 -5.46
C VAL A 280 -15.37 10.69 -5.97
N PRO A 281 -15.45 10.38 -7.29
CA PRO A 281 -15.06 9.08 -7.82
C PRO A 281 -13.61 8.68 -7.51
N ALA A 282 -12.66 9.61 -7.56
CA ALA A 282 -11.26 9.34 -7.20
C ALA A 282 -11.11 8.92 -5.72
N PHE A 283 -11.73 9.65 -4.79
CA PHE A 283 -11.76 9.27 -3.38
C PHE A 283 -12.54 7.97 -3.13
N GLY A 284 -13.62 7.72 -3.88
CA GLY A 284 -14.36 6.46 -3.87
C GLY A 284 -13.48 5.27 -4.26
N LEU A 285 -12.74 5.40 -5.37
CA LEU A 285 -11.79 4.39 -5.86
C LEU A 285 -10.64 4.14 -4.87
N LEU A 286 -10.03 5.20 -4.32
CA LEU A 286 -8.98 5.09 -3.31
C LEU A 286 -9.48 4.40 -2.02
N THR A 287 -10.67 4.77 -1.55
CA THR A 287 -11.32 4.18 -0.36
C THR A 287 -11.66 2.72 -0.61
N TRP A 288 -12.26 2.39 -1.75
CA TRP A 288 -12.56 1.02 -2.17
C TRP A 288 -11.28 0.18 -2.24
N LEU A 289 -10.21 0.69 -2.87
CA LEU A 289 -8.93 -0.02 -3.00
C LEU A 289 -8.28 -0.26 -1.63
N ALA A 290 -8.33 0.72 -0.72
CA ALA A 290 -7.81 0.59 0.64
C ALA A 290 -8.59 -0.47 1.45
N VAL A 291 -9.93 -0.44 1.38
CA VAL A 291 -10.80 -1.44 2.02
C VAL A 291 -10.55 -2.83 1.41
N TRP A 292 -10.59 -2.97 0.09
CA TRP A 292 -10.37 -4.23 -0.63
C TRP A 292 -9.00 -4.84 -0.30
N THR A 293 -7.95 -4.01 -0.31
CA THR A 293 -6.60 -4.44 0.06
C THR A 293 -6.57 -4.93 1.51
N ARG A 294 -7.13 -4.16 2.45
CA ARG A 294 -7.18 -4.56 3.87
C ARG A 294 -7.99 -5.84 4.09
N GLN A 295 -9.10 -6.03 3.38
CA GLN A 295 -9.88 -7.27 3.43
C GLN A 295 -9.11 -8.47 2.86
N ARG A 296 -8.26 -8.27 1.83
CA ARG A 296 -7.33 -9.31 1.35
C ARG A 296 -6.29 -9.68 2.40
N GLU A 297 -5.68 -8.72 3.09
CA GLU A 297 -4.73 -9.02 4.17
C GLU A 297 -5.37 -9.85 5.29
N LEU A 298 -6.54 -9.43 5.76
CA LEU A 298 -7.29 -10.11 6.81
C LEU A 298 -7.73 -11.52 6.37
N ARG A 299 -8.03 -11.71 5.08
CA ARG A 299 -8.34 -13.01 4.49
C ARG A 299 -7.13 -13.94 4.50
N THR A 300 -5.96 -13.49 4.03
CA THR A 300 -4.72 -14.28 4.08
C THR A 300 -4.37 -14.69 5.53
N VAL A 301 -4.60 -13.82 6.51
CA VAL A 301 -4.44 -14.16 7.94
C VAL A 301 -5.41 -15.27 8.38
N ARG A 302 -6.67 -15.25 7.95
CA ARG A 302 -7.65 -16.32 8.24
C ARG A 302 -7.34 -17.65 7.54
N GLU A 303 -6.82 -17.59 6.31
CA GLU A 303 -6.56 -18.78 5.48
C GLU A 303 -5.28 -19.52 5.90
N GLU A 304 -4.24 -18.81 6.33
CA GLU A 304 -2.92 -19.41 6.60
C GLU A 304 -2.67 -19.73 8.08
N LEU A 305 -3.21 -18.95 9.03
CA LEU A 305 -2.97 -19.18 10.46
C LEU A 305 -3.55 -20.49 11.06
N PRO A 306 -4.65 -21.09 10.56
CA PRO A 306 -5.12 -22.39 11.05
C PRO A 306 -4.10 -23.53 10.90
N ALA A 307 -3.07 -23.39 10.07
CA ALA A 307 -1.95 -24.32 10.04
C ALA A 307 -1.13 -24.31 11.35
N TYR A 308 -0.92 -23.13 11.96
CA TYR A 308 -0.19 -22.98 13.22
C TYR A 308 -1.05 -23.34 14.44
N VAL A 309 -2.39 -23.28 14.33
CA VAL A 309 -3.30 -23.86 15.33
C VAL A 309 -3.13 -25.38 15.39
N ARG A 310 -3.17 -26.06 14.24
CA ARG A 310 -2.96 -27.52 14.17
C ARG A 310 -1.57 -27.96 14.60
N ALA A 311 -0.58 -27.06 14.60
CA ALA A 311 0.77 -27.28 15.09
C ALA A 311 0.99 -26.79 16.55
N GLY A 312 -0.07 -26.45 17.30
CA GLY A 312 0.00 -26.06 18.72
C GLY A 312 0.51 -24.65 19.02
N TRP A 313 0.98 -23.90 18.01
CA TRP A 313 1.55 -22.56 18.18
C TRP A 313 0.51 -21.47 18.47
N LEU A 314 -0.74 -21.64 18.02
CA LEU A 314 -1.84 -20.68 18.19
C LEU A 314 -3.09 -21.36 18.76
N GLY A 315 -3.88 -20.65 19.57
CA GLY A 315 -5.19 -21.09 20.05
C GLY A 315 -6.27 -21.02 18.96
N PRO A 316 -7.36 -21.79 19.07
CA PRO A 316 -8.37 -21.93 18.00
C PRO A 316 -9.14 -20.65 17.70
N ALA A 317 -9.31 -19.75 18.68
CA ALA A 317 -9.96 -18.46 18.50
C ALA A 317 -9.08 -17.42 17.77
N GLU A 318 -7.75 -17.62 17.75
CA GLU A 318 -6.81 -16.60 17.30
C GLU A 318 -6.94 -16.26 15.80
N PRO A 319 -7.04 -17.21 14.84
CA PRO A 319 -7.17 -16.87 13.42
C PRO A 319 -8.41 -16.04 13.09
N PHE A 320 -9.52 -16.20 13.84
CA PHE A 320 -10.70 -15.36 13.68
C PHE A 320 -10.45 -13.93 14.17
N ALA A 321 -9.88 -13.78 15.38
CA ALA A 321 -9.61 -12.49 15.99
C ALA A 321 -8.55 -11.70 15.20
N LEU A 322 -7.43 -12.35 14.87
CA LEU A 322 -6.38 -11.83 13.99
C LEU A 322 -6.90 -11.57 12.57
N GLY A 323 -7.94 -12.29 12.15
CA GLY A 323 -8.66 -12.06 10.90
C GLY A 323 -9.67 -10.90 10.89
N SER A 324 -9.86 -10.16 11.99
CA SER A 324 -10.93 -9.15 12.11
C SER A 324 -10.42 -7.84 12.72
N MET A 325 -10.56 -6.71 12.02
CA MET A 325 -10.21 -5.39 12.56
C MET A 325 -11.00 -5.01 13.82
N ARG A 326 -12.27 -5.41 13.90
CA ARG A 326 -13.11 -5.17 15.09
C ARG A 326 -12.63 -6.01 16.28
N ALA A 327 -12.21 -7.25 16.05
CA ALA A 327 -11.65 -8.10 17.11
C ALA A 327 -10.25 -7.65 17.53
N ARG A 328 -9.33 -7.36 16.59
CA ARG A 328 -8.03 -6.74 16.87
C ARG A 328 -8.17 -5.50 17.76
N ARG A 329 -9.08 -4.58 17.43
CA ARG A 329 -9.37 -3.41 18.26
C ARG A 329 -9.89 -3.81 19.65
N ALA A 330 -10.89 -4.68 19.72
CA ALA A 330 -11.44 -5.17 20.99
C ALA A 330 -10.38 -5.84 21.88
N ALA A 331 -9.45 -6.61 21.32
CA ALA A 331 -8.36 -7.26 22.04
C ALA A 331 -7.42 -6.23 22.68
N ARG A 332 -6.98 -5.23 21.90
CA ARG A 332 -6.15 -4.12 22.41
C ARG A 332 -6.88 -3.30 23.47
N ASP A 333 -8.16 -2.98 23.25
CA ASP A 333 -8.98 -2.19 24.17
C ASP A 333 -9.36 -2.98 25.44
N HIS A 334 -9.39 -4.31 25.38
CA HIS A 334 -9.51 -5.20 26.55
C HIS A 334 -8.18 -5.26 27.32
N ALA A 335 -7.07 -5.57 26.65
CA ALA A 335 -5.73 -5.60 27.27
C ALA A 335 -5.35 -4.27 27.92
N ARG A 336 -5.73 -3.14 27.30
CA ARG A 336 -5.57 -1.79 27.84
C ARG A 336 -6.32 -1.58 29.16
N ARG A 337 -7.50 -2.16 29.32
CA ARG A 337 -8.38 -1.93 30.48
C ARG A 337 -8.24 -2.97 31.59
N HIS A 338 -7.83 -4.19 31.26
CA HIS A 338 -7.94 -5.33 32.18
C HIS A 338 -6.66 -6.16 32.37
N LEU A 339 -5.64 -6.05 31.49
CA LEU A 339 -4.43 -6.89 31.57
C LEU A 339 -3.14 -6.15 31.91
N GLY A 340 -3.02 -4.85 31.59
CA GLY A 340 -1.79 -4.11 31.88
C GLY A 340 -1.62 -2.80 31.11
N GLY A 341 -2.69 -2.00 30.99
CA GLY A 341 -2.61 -0.63 30.50
C GLY A 341 -2.06 -0.48 29.07
N ARG A 342 -1.41 0.67 28.82
CA ARG A 342 -0.75 0.96 27.53
C ARG A 342 0.32 -0.09 27.15
N PRO A 343 1.16 -0.62 28.07
CA PRO A 343 2.08 -1.72 27.77
C PRO A 343 1.40 -2.99 27.23
N ALA A 344 0.36 -3.50 27.90
CA ALA A 344 -0.34 -4.70 27.44
C ALA A 344 -0.97 -4.52 26.05
N ALA A 345 -1.59 -3.37 25.79
CA ALA A 345 -2.15 -3.06 24.47
C ALA A 345 -1.08 -3.00 23.36
N ARG A 346 0.15 -2.54 23.67
CA ARG A 346 1.29 -2.61 22.74
C ARG A 346 1.73 -4.05 22.49
N ALA A 347 1.75 -4.91 23.51
CA ALA A 347 2.11 -6.32 23.37
C ALA A 347 1.12 -7.08 22.45
N VAL A 348 -0.19 -6.84 22.59
CA VAL A 348 -1.21 -7.36 21.66
C VAL A 348 -0.99 -6.84 20.23
N ALA A 349 -0.75 -5.54 20.06
CA ALA A 349 -0.51 -4.95 18.75
C ALA A 349 0.77 -5.48 18.06
N GLN A 350 1.82 -5.79 18.84
CA GLN A 350 3.02 -6.47 18.35
C GLN A 350 2.72 -7.92 17.96
N TYR A 351 2.03 -8.68 18.82
CA TYR A 351 1.61 -10.07 18.54
C TYR A 351 0.82 -10.16 17.22
N GLU A 352 -0.15 -9.28 17.04
CA GLU A 352 -0.89 -9.12 15.79
C GLU A 352 0.01 -8.87 14.57
N ALA A 353 1.04 -8.04 14.70
CA ALA A 353 1.95 -7.72 13.60
C ALA A 353 2.84 -8.91 13.23
N TYR A 354 3.37 -9.63 14.22
CA TYR A 354 4.14 -10.86 14.00
C TYR A 354 3.28 -11.96 13.37
N ALA A 355 2.05 -12.16 13.85
CA ALA A 355 1.13 -13.15 13.27
C ALA A 355 0.69 -12.78 11.84
N THR A 356 0.53 -11.48 11.55
CA THR A 356 0.28 -11.01 10.18
C THR A 356 1.47 -11.28 9.27
N SER A 357 2.70 -11.00 9.74
CA SER A 357 3.94 -11.30 9.03
C SER A 357 4.12 -12.81 8.77
N LEU A 358 3.75 -13.64 9.75
CA LEU A 358 3.81 -15.11 9.67
C LEU A 358 2.85 -15.64 8.59
N ALA A 359 1.61 -15.16 8.58
CA ALA A 359 0.63 -15.51 7.53
C ALA A 359 1.14 -15.13 6.13
N PHE A 360 1.70 -13.94 5.95
CA PHE A 360 2.28 -13.51 4.66
C PHE A 360 3.56 -14.26 4.27
N LEU A 361 4.36 -14.71 5.24
CA LEU A 361 5.52 -15.57 4.98
C LEU A 361 5.06 -16.94 4.47
N ARG A 362 4.10 -17.56 5.15
CA ARG A 362 3.48 -18.84 4.73
C ARG A 362 2.83 -18.74 3.35
N HIS A 363 2.06 -17.67 3.12
CA HIS A 363 1.37 -17.45 1.84
C HIS A 363 2.33 -17.31 0.65
N ARG A 364 3.49 -16.67 0.86
CA ARG A 364 4.56 -16.62 -0.14
C ARG A 364 5.22 -17.99 -0.33
N GLY A 365 5.49 -18.73 0.75
CA GLY A 365 6.02 -20.10 0.68
C GLY A 365 5.13 -21.04 -0.15
N ARG A 366 3.82 -21.06 0.11
CA ARG A 366 2.82 -21.84 -0.65
C ARG A 366 2.70 -21.47 -2.13
N ARG A 367 3.27 -20.33 -2.55
CA ARG A 367 3.32 -19.85 -3.93
C ARG A 367 4.71 -19.95 -4.57
N GLY A 368 5.65 -20.67 -3.94
CA GLY A 368 7.03 -20.80 -4.43
C GLY A 368 7.85 -19.50 -4.36
N ARG A 369 7.43 -18.53 -3.53
CA ARG A 369 8.03 -17.19 -3.40
C ARG A 369 8.63 -16.93 -2.02
N ALA A 370 9.03 -17.99 -1.33
CA ALA A 370 9.88 -17.92 -0.15
C ALA A 370 11.35 -17.79 -0.58
N GLY A 371 12.05 -16.76 -0.10
CA GLY A 371 13.50 -16.65 -0.24
C GLY A 371 14.24 -17.57 0.75
N ALA A 372 15.54 -17.79 0.53
CA ALA A 372 16.34 -18.76 1.30
C ALA A 372 16.26 -18.62 2.83
N GLY A 373 16.12 -17.39 3.37
CA GLY A 373 15.97 -17.14 4.81
C GLY A 373 14.58 -17.41 5.41
N ALA A 374 13.62 -17.93 4.64
CA ALA A 374 12.22 -18.02 5.08
C ALA A 374 12.02 -18.87 6.34
N VAL A 375 12.68 -20.04 6.45
CA VAL A 375 12.54 -20.93 7.62
C VAL A 375 13.11 -20.29 8.89
N ALA A 376 14.23 -19.57 8.78
CA ALA A 376 14.79 -18.81 9.90
C ALA A 376 13.84 -17.70 10.36
N ARG A 377 13.27 -16.94 9.41
CA ARG A 377 12.28 -15.89 9.70
C ARG A 377 10.98 -16.45 10.28
N GLU A 378 10.55 -17.64 9.87
CA GLU A 378 9.39 -18.33 10.44
C GLU A 378 9.59 -18.68 11.91
N ARG A 379 10.77 -19.24 12.25
CA ARG A 379 11.17 -19.54 13.64
C ARG A 379 11.25 -18.26 14.50
N GLU A 380 11.82 -17.18 13.98
CA GLU A 380 11.89 -15.88 14.65
C GLU A 380 10.49 -15.32 14.98
N LEU A 381 9.58 -15.32 14.00
CA LEU A 381 8.20 -14.84 14.17
C LEU A 381 7.43 -15.70 15.18
N LEU A 382 7.60 -17.02 15.14
CA LEU A 382 6.99 -17.93 16.11
C LEU A 382 7.52 -17.69 17.53
N ALA A 383 8.82 -17.44 17.71
CA ALA A 383 9.40 -17.10 19.00
C ALA A 383 8.88 -15.76 19.56
N GLU A 384 8.70 -14.74 18.72
CA GLU A 384 8.13 -13.46 19.15
C GLU A 384 6.65 -13.56 19.54
N LEU A 385 5.89 -14.43 18.86
CA LEU A 385 4.53 -14.78 19.28
C LEU A 385 4.55 -15.51 20.62
N TRP A 386 5.38 -16.55 20.75
CA TRP A 386 5.48 -17.36 21.96
C TRP A 386 5.84 -16.53 23.21
N ARG A 387 6.70 -15.51 23.06
CA ARG A 387 7.05 -14.55 24.12
C ARG A 387 5.89 -13.66 24.61
N ARG A 388 4.88 -13.40 23.77
CA ARG A 388 3.77 -12.46 24.06
C ARG A 388 2.42 -13.14 24.28
N ARG A 389 2.36 -14.46 24.16
CA ARG A 389 1.12 -15.26 24.21
C ARG A 389 0.27 -15.00 25.47
N GLU A 390 0.90 -14.79 26.63
CA GLU A 390 0.17 -14.68 27.91
C GLU A 390 -0.71 -13.42 27.99
N VAL A 391 -0.29 -12.32 27.36
CA VAL A 391 -1.10 -11.09 27.25
C VAL A 391 -1.99 -11.13 26.01
N ALA A 392 -1.51 -11.74 24.92
CA ALA A 392 -2.20 -11.73 23.64
C ALA A 392 -3.38 -12.71 23.56
N ARG A 393 -3.23 -13.94 24.04
CA ARG A 393 -4.26 -14.99 23.91
C ARG A 393 -5.55 -14.65 24.67
N PRO A 394 -5.54 -14.28 25.97
CA PRO A 394 -6.78 -13.95 26.68
C PRO A 394 -7.52 -12.76 26.04
N ALA A 395 -6.77 -11.77 25.57
CA ALA A 395 -7.31 -10.60 24.86
C ALA A 395 -7.92 -10.96 23.50
N LEU A 396 -7.24 -11.78 22.69
CA LEU A 396 -7.72 -12.25 21.38
C LEU A 396 -8.92 -13.19 21.52
N GLU A 397 -8.96 -14.04 22.54
CA GLU A 397 -10.11 -14.88 22.86
C GLU A 397 -11.33 -14.07 23.32
N HIS A 398 -11.15 -13.14 24.25
CA HIS A 398 -12.23 -12.24 24.68
C HIS A 398 -12.77 -11.43 23.48
N ALA A 399 -11.88 -10.97 22.60
CA ALA A 399 -12.26 -10.32 21.36
C ALA A 399 -12.97 -11.26 20.36
N ALA A 400 -12.57 -12.53 20.28
CA ALA A 400 -13.29 -13.51 19.46
C ALA A 400 -14.70 -13.73 20.01
N ARG A 401 -14.85 -13.97 21.33
CA ARG A 401 -16.16 -14.16 21.99
C ARG A 401 -17.09 -12.95 21.86
N THR A 402 -16.56 -11.73 21.83
CA THR A 402 -17.35 -10.47 21.72
C THR A 402 -17.57 -9.96 20.29
N VAL A 403 -16.88 -10.51 19.29
CA VAL A 403 -16.94 -10.05 17.88
C VAL A 403 -17.31 -11.16 16.89
N ALA A 404 -17.32 -12.43 17.31
CA ALA A 404 -17.92 -13.50 16.54
C ALA A 404 -19.38 -13.17 16.23
N PRO A 405 -19.84 -13.33 14.98
CA PRO A 405 -21.28 -13.35 14.73
C PRO A 405 -21.85 -14.53 15.51
N VAL A 406 -22.91 -14.29 16.30
CA VAL A 406 -23.65 -15.37 16.96
C VAL A 406 -24.04 -16.37 15.87
N PRO A 407 -23.70 -17.66 16.00
CA PRO A 407 -24.10 -18.65 15.00
C PRO A 407 -25.62 -18.63 14.92
N ARG A 408 -26.15 -18.23 13.76
CA ARG A 408 -27.57 -18.41 13.46
C ARG A 408 -27.80 -19.91 13.36
N VAL A 409 -28.16 -20.53 14.48
CA VAL A 409 -28.76 -21.86 14.50
C VAL A 409 -30.08 -21.73 13.76
N THR A 410 -30.04 -21.97 12.45
CA THR A 410 -31.24 -22.27 11.68
C THR A 410 -31.77 -23.57 12.24
N ALA A 411 -32.69 -23.48 13.19
CA ALA A 411 -33.33 -24.61 13.82
C ALA A 411 -34.25 -25.27 12.80
N HIS A 412 -33.66 -26.08 11.92
CA HIS A 412 -34.33 -27.00 11.03
C HIS A 412 -34.96 -28.10 11.87
N TRP A 413 -36.04 -27.76 12.59
CA TRP A 413 -36.87 -28.73 13.29
C TRP A 413 -37.47 -29.66 12.24
N ALA A 414 -36.81 -30.80 12.02
CA ALA A 414 -37.28 -31.87 11.15
C ALA A 414 -38.60 -32.39 11.74
N ARG A 415 -39.71 -31.84 11.25
CA ARG A 415 -41.07 -32.12 11.70
C ARG A 415 -41.49 -33.50 11.21
N TYR A 416 -40.91 -34.54 11.81
CA TYR A 416 -41.35 -35.93 11.65
C TYR A 416 -42.84 -35.99 11.98
N GLY A 417 -43.65 -36.27 10.97
CA GLY A 417 -45.10 -36.25 11.09
C GLY A 417 -45.60 -37.54 11.73
N TYR A 418 -46.07 -37.45 12.97
CA TYR A 418 -47.12 -38.34 13.45
C TYR A 418 -48.47 -37.80 12.98
N PRO A 419 -49.37 -38.63 12.40
CA PRO A 419 -50.72 -38.20 12.05
C PRO A 419 -51.52 -37.90 13.33
N ALA A 420 -52.29 -36.81 13.30
CA ALA A 420 -53.06 -36.38 14.45
C ALA A 420 -54.38 -37.17 14.58
N ALA A 421 -54.61 -37.79 15.74
CA ALA A 421 -55.94 -38.23 16.16
C ALA A 421 -56.71 -37.04 16.80
N PRO A 422 -58.04 -36.92 16.62
CA PRO A 422 -58.78 -35.71 16.96
C PRO A 422 -59.27 -35.64 18.42
N SER A 423 -59.47 -34.39 18.88
CA SER A 423 -60.39 -33.95 19.95
C SER A 423 -60.31 -34.60 21.35
N GLY A 424 -59.81 -33.83 22.32
CA GLY A 424 -59.93 -34.12 23.75
C GLY A 424 -59.53 -32.93 24.64
N ARG A 425 -60.53 -32.17 25.13
CA ARG A 425 -60.43 -31.20 26.24
C ARG A 425 -61.37 -31.69 27.35
N PRO A 426 -61.12 -31.46 28.66
CA PRO A 426 -60.87 -30.12 29.22
C PRO A 426 -59.81 -30.04 30.36
N ALA A 427 -59.76 -28.88 31.03
CA ALA A 427 -59.21 -28.53 32.37
C ALA A 427 -57.94 -29.24 32.91
N ALA A 428 -56.83 -28.61 33.29
CA ALA A 428 -56.58 -27.30 33.95
C ALA A 428 -56.80 -27.24 35.49
N TYR A 429 -55.92 -27.94 36.24
CA TYR A 429 -55.43 -27.66 37.61
C TYR A 429 -54.06 -28.39 37.72
N GLY A 430 -53.01 -27.93 38.42
CA GLY A 430 -52.73 -26.67 39.11
C GLY A 430 -51.24 -26.62 39.57
N HIS A 431 -50.74 -25.45 39.99
CA HIS A 431 -49.44 -25.27 40.69
C HIS A 431 -49.72 -25.01 42.19
N PRO A 432 -48.84 -25.40 43.15
CA PRO A 432 -47.46 -24.86 43.36
C PRO A 432 -46.37 -25.94 43.09
N ALA A 433 -45.07 -25.67 42.87
CA ALA A 433 -44.13 -24.61 43.28
C ALA A 433 -43.52 -24.75 44.70
N THR A 434 -42.24 -25.16 44.77
CA THR A 434 -41.28 -24.82 45.85
C THR A 434 -39.82 -24.96 45.37
N TYR A 435 -38.91 -24.19 45.97
CA TYR A 435 -37.44 -24.27 45.78
C TYR A 435 -36.82 -25.39 46.64
N GLY A 436 -35.63 -25.90 46.27
CA GLY A 436 -34.90 -26.89 47.08
C GLY A 436 -33.49 -27.24 46.57
N TYR A 437 -32.48 -26.48 47.00
CA TYR A 437 -31.05 -26.86 47.09
C TYR A 437 -30.65 -26.67 48.58
N PRO A 438 -29.52 -27.19 49.11
CA PRO A 438 -28.37 -27.79 48.41
C PRO A 438 -27.77 -29.09 49.03
N ALA A 439 -26.81 -29.69 48.30
CA ALA A 439 -25.73 -30.58 48.79
C ALA A 439 -26.16 -31.97 49.36
N ALA A 440 -25.27 -32.94 49.64
CA ALA A 440 -23.79 -32.96 49.60
C ALA A 440 -23.20 -34.37 49.29
N TYR A 441 -21.89 -34.42 48.97
CA TYR A 441 -20.91 -35.53 49.00
C TYR A 441 -21.30 -37.02 48.83
N GLY A 442 -20.61 -37.73 47.92
CA GLY A 442 -20.57 -39.21 47.88
C GLY A 442 -19.68 -39.82 46.79
N GLN A 443 -18.55 -40.43 47.19
CA GLN A 443 -17.64 -41.29 46.38
C GLN A 443 -16.77 -42.13 47.35
N PRO A 444 -16.06 -43.20 46.92
CA PRO A 444 -16.27 -44.08 45.75
C PRO A 444 -16.04 -45.60 46.03
N THR A 445 -16.57 -46.49 45.17
CA THR A 445 -16.06 -47.87 44.89
C THR A 445 -16.92 -48.52 43.78
N ALA A 446 -16.57 -49.61 43.08
CA ALA A 446 -15.32 -50.15 42.49
C ALA A 446 -15.62 -51.57 41.91
N TYR A 447 -14.79 -52.08 40.97
CA TYR A 447 -14.79 -53.44 40.38
C TYR A 447 -15.95 -53.88 39.43
N GLY A 448 -15.61 -54.71 38.42
CA GLY A 448 -16.59 -55.42 37.57
C GLY A 448 -16.19 -55.66 36.09
N GLN A 449 -15.33 -56.65 35.81
CA GLN A 449 -15.17 -57.33 34.50
C GLN A 449 -15.24 -58.87 34.77
N PRO A 450 -15.55 -59.78 33.81
CA PRO A 450 -15.03 -59.81 32.42
C PRO A 450 -16.05 -60.21 31.32
N ASN A 451 -15.53 -60.53 30.11
CA ASN A 451 -16.21 -61.01 28.89
C ASN A 451 -16.09 -62.55 28.75
N PRO A 452 -16.93 -63.29 27.97
CA PRO A 452 -16.42 -63.83 26.68
C PRO A 452 -17.45 -64.21 25.54
N ALA A 453 -16.88 -64.39 24.33
CA ALA A 453 -17.28 -65.31 23.22
C ALA A 453 -18.45 -65.02 22.24
N ALA A 454 -18.47 -65.75 21.09
CA ALA A 454 -19.36 -65.61 19.90
C ALA A 454 -19.92 -67.02 19.47
N PRO A 455 -19.98 -67.56 18.21
CA PRO A 455 -19.49 -67.17 16.86
C PRO A 455 -20.45 -67.48 15.64
N TYR A 456 -19.91 -67.52 14.39
CA TYR A 456 -20.48 -67.98 13.08
C TYR A 456 -21.49 -67.09 12.31
N GLY A 457 -21.53 -67.06 10.95
CA GLY A 457 -20.72 -67.76 9.92
C GLY A 457 -20.91 -67.20 8.47
N GLN A 458 -20.18 -67.73 7.47
CA GLN A 458 -20.23 -67.36 6.03
C GLN A 458 -20.99 -68.41 5.15
N PRO A 459 -21.18 -68.20 3.83
CA PRO A 459 -20.22 -68.70 2.82
C PRO A 459 -20.01 -67.82 1.55
N ALA A 460 -19.09 -68.24 0.67
CA ALA A 460 -18.70 -67.64 -0.64
C ALA A 460 -17.91 -68.72 -1.46
N PRO A 461 -17.18 -68.42 -2.58
CA PRO A 461 -17.29 -67.37 -3.59
C PRO A 461 -17.85 -68.01 -4.89
N PRO A 462 -17.14 -68.36 -6.01
CA PRO A 462 -15.91 -67.87 -6.69
C PRO A 462 -16.29 -66.86 -7.83
N HIS A 463 -15.53 -66.49 -8.88
CA HIS A 463 -14.17 -66.72 -9.45
C HIS A 463 -13.72 -65.37 -10.12
N GLY A 464 -12.63 -65.18 -10.87
CA GLY A 464 -11.53 -66.02 -11.40
C GLY A 464 -10.37 -65.12 -11.91
N HIS A 465 -9.23 -65.71 -12.33
CA HIS A 465 -7.90 -65.07 -12.48
C HIS A 465 -7.25 -65.41 -13.85
N PRO A 466 -6.04 -64.91 -14.27
CA PRO A 466 -4.77 -64.68 -13.53
C PRO A 466 -4.39 -63.17 -13.47
N ALA A 467 -3.16 -62.61 -13.58
CA ALA A 467 -1.80 -63.12 -13.88
C ALA A 467 -0.66 -62.22 -13.28
N THR A 468 0.59 -62.54 -13.62
CA THR A 468 1.86 -62.12 -12.97
C THR A 468 3.04 -62.16 -14.00
N PRO A 469 4.27 -61.63 -13.77
CA PRO A 469 5.12 -61.83 -12.58
C PRO A 469 5.98 -60.62 -12.09
N GLN A 470 6.95 -60.91 -11.21
CA GLN A 470 7.59 -60.01 -10.25
C GLN A 470 9.07 -59.69 -10.58
N GLY A 471 9.66 -58.74 -9.83
CA GLY A 471 11.11 -58.58 -9.71
C GLY A 471 11.51 -57.75 -8.47
N THR A 472 12.37 -58.30 -7.61
CA THR A 472 12.80 -57.70 -6.33
C THR A 472 14.30 -57.94 -6.10
N TRP A 473 15.06 -56.95 -5.62
CA TRP A 473 16.34 -57.11 -4.89
C TRP A 473 16.63 -55.90 -3.98
N ALA A 474 17.58 -56.02 -3.05
CA ALA A 474 17.82 -55.02 -1.99
C ALA A 474 19.29 -55.00 -1.47
N VAL A 475 19.77 -53.80 -1.07
CA VAL A 475 20.95 -53.45 -0.23
C VAL A 475 22.35 -54.00 -0.63
N PRO A 476 23.46 -53.26 -0.34
CA PRO A 476 24.07 -53.23 1.00
C PRO A 476 24.67 -51.87 1.44
N TYR A 477 25.30 -51.87 2.62
CA TYR A 477 26.05 -50.76 3.26
C TYR A 477 27.44 -50.54 2.65
N GLY A 478 28.09 -49.42 2.99
CA GLY A 478 29.53 -49.21 2.79
C GLY A 478 30.08 -47.99 3.55
N ASP A 479 31.09 -48.20 4.40
CA ASP A 479 31.87 -47.14 5.07
C ASP A 479 33.05 -46.67 4.21
N ALA A 480 33.37 -45.38 4.27
CA ALA A 480 34.72 -44.86 3.98
C ALA A 480 34.90 -43.44 4.56
N SER A 481 36.03 -43.20 5.24
CA SER A 481 36.44 -41.88 5.72
C SER A 481 37.48 -41.23 4.79
N GLY A 482 37.43 -39.91 4.64
CA GLY A 482 38.33 -39.12 3.80
C GLY A 482 38.34 -37.63 4.20
N PRO A 483 39.44 -36.88 3.98
CA PRO A 483 39.68 -35.60 4.64
C PRO A 483 38.99 -34.39 3.97
N PRO A 484 38.75 -33.29 4.72
CA PRO A 484 38.18 -32.06 4.19
C PRO A 484 39.24 -31.16 3.53
N GLU A 485 38.91 -30.59 2.37
CA GLU A 485 39.67 -29.49 1.75
C GLU A 485 39.32 -28.10 2.34
N PRO A 486 40.22 -27.10 2.23
CA PRO A 486 40.24 -25.99 3.18
C PRO A 486 39.37 -24.77 2.84
N HIS A 487 39.08 -23.96 3.87
CA HIS A 487 38.44 -22.66 3.74
C HIS A 487 39.26 -21.67 2.90
N PRO A 488 38.62 -20.82 2.07
CA PRO A 488 39.30 -19.72 1.39
C PRO A 488 39.74 -18.65 2.41
N GLN A 489 41.03 -18.33 2.41
CA GLN A 489 41.62 -17.37 3.35
C GLN A 489 41.19 -15.92 3.06
N HIS A 490 41.13 -15.13 4.14
CA HIS A 490 40.87 -13.69 4.09
C HIS A 490 42.15 -12.95 3.67
N ASN A 491 42.07 -12.04 2.69
CA ASN A 491 43.21 -11.23 2.24
C ASN A 491 43.07 -9.78 2.76
N PRO A 492 43.87 -9.36 3.76
CA PRO A 492 43.76 -8.04 4.39
C PRO A 492 44.63 -6.95 3.74
N TYR A 493 45.17 -7.14 2.52
CA TYR A 493 45.97 -6.13 1.82
C TYR A 493 45.44 -5.78 0.42
N ARG A 494 44.41 -4.92 0.39
CA ARG A 494 44.11 -4.01 -0.73
C ARG A 494 43.64 -2.65 -0.21
N SER A 495 44.55 -1.69 -0.28
CA SER A 495 44.32 -0.24 -0.23
C SER A 495 43.55 0.25 -1.46
#